data_AF-A0A7Y7UQ00-F1
#
_entry.id   AF-A0A7Y7UQ00-F1
#
_cell.length_a   1.000
_cell.length_b   1.000
_cell.length_c   1.000
_cell.angle_alpha   90.00
_cell.angle_beta   90.00
_cell.angle_gamma   90.00
#
_symmetry.space_group_name_H-M   'P 1'
#
loop_
_entity.id
_entity.type
_entity.pdbx_description
1 polymer ?
#
loop_
_entity_poly.entity_id
_entity_poly.type
_entity_poly.pdbx_seq_one_letter_code
_entity_poly.pdbx_strand_id
1 'polypeptide(L)' 'MGEVVNFRQARKGLARRAAEQQAAENRARFGRTKAEKQRDAVEQARLRKELDGAKRED' A
#
# COMPACT_ATOMS: atom_id res chain seq x y z
N MET A 1 1.94 -35.58 26.00
CA MET A 1 0.81 -35.26 25.09
C MET A 1 1.32 -34.22 24.11
N GLY A 2 1.54 -34.58 22.85
CA GLY A 2 2.09 -33.66 21.85
C GLY A 2 0.97 -32.78 21.29
N GLU A 3 1.16 -31.47 21.29
CA GLU A 3 0.26 -30.55 20.58
C GLU A 3 0.31 -30.86 19.08
N VAL A 4 -0.83 -31.30 18.54
CA VAL A 4 -1.01 -31.47 17.10
C VAL A 4 -1.24 -30.09 16.48
N VAL A 5 -0.15 -29.43 16.11
CA VAL A 5 -0.22 -28.14 15.41
C VAL A 5 -0.54 -28.33 13.93
N ASN A 6 -1.52 -27.57 13.44
CA ASN A 6 -1.87 -27.59 12.02
C ASN A 6 -0.76 -26.90 11.21
N PHE A 7 0.08 -27.71 10.57
CA PHE A 7 1.23 -27.23 9.80
C PHE A 7 0.84 -26.27 8.66
N ARG A 8 -0.35 -26.43 8.06
CA ARG A 8 -0.85 -25.51 7.02
C ARG A 8 -1.12 -24.12 7.60
N GLN A 9 -1.74 -24.04 8.77
CA GLN A 9 -1.99 -22.77 9.45
C GLN A 9 -0.67 -22.09 9.86
N ALA A 10 0.28 -22.86 10.40
CA ALA A 10 1.61 -22.37 10.76
C ALA A 10 2.36 -21.78 9.55
N ARG A 11 2.37 -22.50 8.41
CA ARG A 11 2.95 -21.99 7.14
C ARG A 11 2.26 -20.72 6.65
N LYS A 12 0.92 -20.66 6.72
CA LYS A 12 0.17 -19.46 6.34
C LYS A 12 0.47 -18.27 7.26
N GLY A 13 0.70 -18.51 8.54
CA GLY A 13 1.13 -17.48 9.49
C GLY A 13 2.53 -16.95 9.15
N LEU A 14 3.48 -17.85 8.88
CA LEU A 14 4.83 -17.48 8.47
C LEU A 14 4.83 -16.62 7.19
N ALA A 15 4.07 -17.05 6.17
CA ALA A 15 3.96 -16.32 4.90
C ALA A 15 3.39 -14.90 5.09
N ARG A 16 2.39 -14.74 5.97
CA ARG A 16 1.84 -13.40 6.29
C ARG A 16 2.87 -12.51 6.97
N ARG A 17 3.60 -13.03 7.97
CA ARG A 17 4.65 -12.29 8.67
C ARG A 17 5.77 -11.84 7.72
N ALA A 18 6.20 -12.72 6.82
CA ALA A 18 7.19 -12.38 5.80
C ALA A 18 6.70 -11.26 4.87
N ALA A 19 5.44 -11.33 4.43
CA ALA A 19 4.84 -10.28 3.60
C ALA A 19 4.74 -8.93 4.34
N GLU A 20 4.42 -8.94 5.63
CA GLU A 20 4.38 -7.72 6.46
C GLU A 20 5.76 -7.08 6.63
N GLN A 21 6.80 -7.89 6.87
CA GLN A 21 8.19 -7.41 6.95
C GLN A 21 8.65 -6.81 5.62
N GLN A 22 8.39 -7.49 4.51
CA GLN A 22 8.74 -6.98 3.18
C GLN A 22 7.95 -5.70 2.85
N ALA A 23 6.69 -5.61 3.27
CA ALA A 23 5.92 -4.38 3.15
C ALA A 23 6.53 -3.24 3.97
N ALA A 24 6.99 -3.50 5.20
CA ALA A 24 7.67 -2.50 6.04
C ALA A 24 9.00 -2.05 5.41
N GLU A 25 9.82 -2.98 4.92
CA GLU A 25 11.05 -2.66 4.17
C GLU A 25 10.76 -1.81 2.93
N ASN A 26 9.71 -2.15 2.17
CA ASN A 26 9.33 -1.38 1.00
C ASN A 26 8.80 0.02 1.35
N ARG A 27 8.11 0.19 2.48
CA ARG A 27 7.73 1.52 2.99
C ARG A 27 8.96 2.36 3.34
N ALA A 28 9.94 1.75 4.00
CA ALA A 28 11.17 2.44 4.36
C ALA A 28 12.05 2.76 3.14
N ARG A 29 12.19 1.82 2.20
CA ARG A 29 13.04 1.97 1.00
C ARG A 29 12.44 2.88 -0.06
N PHE A 30 11.13 2.77 -0.30
CA PHE A 30 10.46 3.48 -1.40
C PHE A 30 9.61 4.66 -0.91
N GLY A 31 9.59 4.93 0.40
CA GLY A 31 9.11 6.17 1.01
C GLY A 31 7.62 6.48 0.89
N ARG A 32 6.87 5.78 0.03
CA ARG A 32 5.43 5.98 -0.14
C ARG A 32 4.69 4.65 -0.08
N THR A 33 3.81 4.53 0.90
CA THR A 33 2.83 3.46 1.00
C THR A 33 1.82 3.54 -0.15
N LYS A 34 1.10 2.44 -0.41
CA LYS A 34 0.01 2.43 -1.39
C LYS A 34 -1.07 3.47 -1.06
N ALA A 35 -1.36 3.67 0.23
CA ALA A 35 -2.34 4.65 0.70
C ALA A 35 -1.88 6.09 0.42
N GLU A 36 -0.61 6.41 0.64
CA GLU A 36 -0.04 7.73 0.32
C GLU A 36 -0.03 7.98 -1.18
N LYS A 37 0.36 7.00 -1.99
CA LYS A 37 0.27 7.11 -3.46
C LYS A 37 -1.17 7.37 -3.94
N GLN A 38 -2.16 6.75 -3.32
CA GLN A 38 -3.57 6.97 -3.67
C GLN A 38 -4.05 8.36 -3.26
N ARG A 39 -3.66 8.85 -2.07
CA ARG A 39 -3.97 10.21 -1.63
C ARG A 39 -3.35 11.25 -2.58
N ASP A 40 -2.06 11.10 -2.90
CA ASP A 40 -1.38 11.96 -3.86
C ASP A 40 -2.07 11.93 -5.23
N ALA A 41 -2.45 10.75 -5.72
CA ALA A 41 -3.13 10.63 -7.01
C ALA A 41 -4.49 11.35 -7.03
N VAL A 42 -5.25 11.29 -5.92
CA VAL A 42 -6.53 12.00 -5.78
C VAL A 42 -6.32 13.50 -5.71
N GLU A 43 -5.36 13.97 -4.91
CA GLU A 43 -5.01 15.39 -4.82
C GLU A 43 -4.51 15.95 -6.16
N GLN A 44 -3.65 15.21 -6.86
CA GLN A 44 -3.21 15.57 -8.21
C GLN A 44 -4.37 15.59 -9.21
N ALA A 45 -5.33 14.66 -9.11
CA ALA A 45 -6.51 14.66 -9.96
C ALA A 45 -7.44 15.86 -9.67
N ARG A 46 -7.57 16.28 -8.41
CA ARG A 46 -8.30 17.50 -8.03
C ARG A 46 -7.62 18.75 -8.59
N LEU A 47 -6.32 18.89 -8.34
CA LEU A 47 -5.54 20.02 -8.84
C LEU A 47 -5.59 20.12 -10.38
N ARG A 48 -5.50 18.98 -11.08
CA ARG A 48 -5.66 18.95 -12.55
C ARG A 48 -7.04 19.42 -12.99
N LYS A 49 -8.11 18.95 -12.34
CA LYS A 49 -9.48 19.40 -12.65
C LYS A 49 -9.69 20.88 -12.37
N GLU A 50 -9.13 21.41 -11.29
CA GLU A 50 -9.17 22.84 -10.97
C GLU A 50 -8.40 23.65 -12.01
N LEU A 51 -7.21 23.22 -12.41
CA LEU A 51 -6.41 23.86 -13.45
C LEU A 51 -7.07 23.80 -14.83
N ASP A 52 -7.66 22.67 -15.19
CA ASP A 52 -8.37 22.52 -16.47
C ASP A 52 -9.67 23.33 -16.49
N GLY A 53 -10.38 23.46 -15.35
CA GLY A 53 -11.53 24.36 -15.23
C GLY A 53 -11.14 25.85 -15.17
N ALA A 54 -9.93 26.16 -14.71
CA ALA A 54 -9.38 27.52 -14.67
C ALA A 54 -8.73 27.95 -16.00
N LYS A 55 -8.43 27.01 -16.91
CA LYS A 55 -8.06 27.34 -18.28
C LYS A 55 -9.29 27.90 -18.99
N ARG A 56 -9.32 29.21 -19.16
CA ARG A 56 -10.11 29.84 -20.22
C ARG A 56 -9.55 29.34 -21.55
N GLU A 57 -10.37 28.64 -22.32
CA GLU A 57 -10.15 28.52 -23.76
C GLU A 57 -10.28 29.95 -24.33
N ASP A 58 -9.15 30.53 -24.73
CA ASP A 58 -9.10 31.65 -25.67
C ASP A 58 -9.05 31.09 -27.10
#